data_AF-A0A373VQX7-F1
#
_entry.id   AF-A0A373VQX7-F1
#
_cell.length_a   1.000
_cell.length_b   1.000
_cell.length_c   1.000
_cell.angle_alpha   90.00
_cell.angle_beta   90.00
_cell.angle_gamma   90.00
#
_symmetry.space_group_name_H-M   'P 1'
#
loop_
_entity.id
_entity.type
_entity.pdbx_description
1 polymer ?
#
loop_
_entity_poly.entity_id
_entity_poly.type
_entity_poly.pdbx_seq_one_letter_code
_entity_poly.pdbx_strand_id
1 'polypeptide(L)'
;MSEAAKPNGKIALFLQPDYPFLLHLLSTIQPEACILPFLRRDLLEDIFNYDIPGADSVISMADTLFNNNMQLINDEKFIIYFTEYGMTRFLQEGLFEEIPQTFYHPLNIAQRIRILREIAQCCHNGSYRILKKPLNHLSENLRMCLCGNTCSLTYQTNSGDHMCFAITEPFILQIFQEFLTNMDPDVYYKPEEAEQIIYRMIEQLEAK
;
A
#
# COMPACT_ATOMS: atom_id res chain seq x y z
N MET A 1 -27.42 -31.36 -2.17
CA MET A 1 -28.54 -31.21 -1.22
C MET A 1 -28.67 -32.44 -0.32
N SER A 2 -27.76 -32.63 0.65
CA SER A 2 -27.80 -33.79 1.56
C SER A 2 -27.62 -33.43 3.04
N GLU A 3 -27.35 -32.17 3.38
CA GLU A 3 -27.19 -31.73 4.78
C GLU A 3 -28.51 -31.28 5.45
N ALA A 4 -29.61 -31.20 4.71
CA ALA A 4 -30.88 -30.66 5.20
C ALA A 4 -31.78 -31.65 5.97
N ALA A 5 -31.30 -32.88 6.26
CA ALA A 5 -32.15 -33.97 6.77
C ALA A 5 -31.74 -34.51 8.15
N LYS A 6 -31.25 -33.66 9.07
CA LYS A 6 -31.01 -34.06 10.46
C LYS A 6 -32.21 -33.67 11.36
N PRO A 7 -32.80 -34.61 12.11
CA PRO A 7 -34.06 -34.40 12.85
C PRO A 7 -33.99 -33.37 13.98
N ASN A 8 -32.79 -32.95 14.41
CA ASN A 8 -32.56 -31.92 15.42
C ASN A 8 -31.63 -30.78 14.92
N GLY A 9 -31.43 -30.65 13.61
CA GLY A 9 -30.55 -29.63 13.04
C GLY A 9 -31.22 -28.26 13.03
N LYS A 10 -30.80 -27.34 13.91
CA LYS A 10 -31.12 -25.93 13.73
C LYS A 10 -30.44 -25.46 12.44
N ILE A 11 -31.24 -25.20 11.40
CA ILE A 11 -30.76 -24.50 10.22
C ILE A 11 -30.65 -23.02 10.62
N ALA A 12 -29.44 -22.57 10.96
CA ALA A 12 -29.14 -21.15 11.05
C ALA A 12 -28.92 -20.65 9.62
N LEU A 13 -29.96 -20.10 9.00
CA LEU A 13 -29.80 -19.25 7.83
C LEU A 13 -29.13 -17.96 8.31
N PHE A 14 -27.81 -17.85 8.16
CA PHE A 14 -27.14 -16.57 8.19
C PHE A 14 -27.56 -15.83 6.92
N LEU A 15 -28.64 -15.06 7.01
CA LEU A 15 -28.89 -13.98 6.08
C LEU A 15 -27.73 -12.99 6.28
N GLN A 16 -26.69 -13.10 5.45
CA GLN A 16 -25.64 -12.09 5.38
C GLN A 16 -26.31 -10.80 4.90
N PRO A 17 -26.19 -9.68 5.62
CA PRO A 17 -26.64 -8.41 5.11
C PRO A 17 -25.85 -8.11 3.83
N ASP A 18 -26.54 -7.71 2.77
CA ASP A 18 -25.88 -6.93 1.73
C ASP A 18 -25.28 -5.71 2.45
N TYR A 19 -23.95 -5.59 2.44
CA TYR A 19 -23.23 -4.50 3.11
C TYR A 19 -22.83 -3.43 2.07
N PRO A 20 -23.74 -2.53 1.66
CA PRO A 20 -23.42 -1.43 0.74
C PRO A 20 -22.42 -0.41 1.32
N PHE A 21 -22.07 -0.51 2.61
CA PHE A 21 -21.18 0.42 3.31
C PHE A 21 -19.70 0.02 3.33
N LEU A 22 -19.30 -1.18 2.87
CA LEU A 22 -17.90 -1.62 2.88
C LEU A 22 -16.98 -0.93 1.83
N LEU A 23 -17.46 0.11 1.13
CA LEU A 23 -16.97 0.46 -0.21
C LEU A 23 -16.30 1.83 -0.38
N HIS A 24 -15.79 2.48 0.67
CA HIS A 24 -15.27 3.86 0.50
C HIS A 24 -13.83 4.10 0.96
N LEU A 25 -13.23 3.18 1.71
CA LEU A 25 -11.88 3.35 2.27
C LEU A 25 -10.94 2.30 1.67
N LEU A 26 -9.96 2.75 0.91
CA LEU A 26 -8.82 1.96 0.48
C LEU A 26 -7.83 1.89 1.66
N SER A 27 -7.32 0.70 1.96
CA SER A 27 -6.31 0.55 3.01
C SER A 27 -5.23 -0.43 2.58
N THR A 28 -3.97 -0.05 2.74
CA THR A 28 -2.84 -0.92 2.47
C THR A 28 -1.98 -1.10 3.71
N ILE A 29 -1.42 -2.30 3.86
CA ILE A 29 -0.36 -2.58 4.82
C ILE A 29 0.74 -3.38 4.11
N GLN A 30 1.94 -2.82 4.09
CA GLN A 30 3.09 -3.37 3.38
C GLN A 30 4.41 -2.88 4.00
N PRO A 31 5.55 -3.53 3.76
CA PRO A 31 6.82 -3.15 4.37
C PRO A 31 7.24 -1.71 4.03
N GLU A 32 7.19 -1.34 2.76
CA GLU A 32 7.56 -0.03 2.22
C GLU A 32 6.36 0.93 2.05
N ALA A 33 6.61 2.24 2.10
CA ALA A 33 5.58 3.22 1.78
C ALA A 33 5.15 3.06 0.31
N CYS A 34 3.84 3.12 0.04
CA CYS A 34 3.36 3.14 -1.34
C CYS A 34 3.80 4.45 -2.01
N ILE A 35 4.71 4.41 -2.98
CA ILE A 35 5.22 5.64 -3.61
C ILE A 35 4.52 5.99 -4.93
N LEU A 36 3.76 5.05 -5.49
CA LEU A 36 3.06 5.20 -6.77
C LEU A 36 2.28 6.51 -6.90
N PRO A 37 1.52 6.97 -5.88
CA PRO A 37 0.75 8.21 -5.99
C PRO A 37 1.62 9.46 -6.25
N PHE A 38 2.91 9.43 -5.90
CA PHE A 38 3.84 10.55 -6.06
C PHE A 38 4.60 10.52 -7.39
N LEU A 39 4.49 9.43 -8.16
CA LEU A 39 5.09 9.30 -9.49
C LEU A 39 4.25 10.08 -10.52
N ARG A 40 4.26 11.41 -10.42
CA ARG A 40 3.59 12.29 -11.39
C ARG A 40 4.19 12.10 -12.79
N ARG A 41 3.42 12.47 -13.81
CA ARG A 41 3.82 12.35 -15.23
C ARG A 41 5.28 12.73 -15.52
N ASP A 42 5.76 13.85 -15.00
CA ASP A 42 7.12 14.33 -15.24
C ASP A 42 8.18 13.36 -14.71
N LEU A 43 7.94 12.75 -13.55
CA LEU A 43 8.83 11.76 -12.96
C LEU A 43 8.69 10.40 -13.65
N LEU A 44 7.47 10.00 -14.04
CA LEU A 44 7.25 8.78 -14.81
C LEU A 44 8.01 8.79 -16.12
N GLU A 45 7.91 9.88 -16.89
CA GLU A 45 8.62 10.06 -18.15
C GLU A 45 10.15 10.03 -17.96
N ASP A 46 10.66 10.44 -16.80
CA ASP A 46 12.10 10.45 -16.50
C ASP A 46 12.62 9.06 -16.10
N ILE A 47 11.83 8.27 -15.37
CA ILE A 47 12.28 6.97 -14.84
C ILE A 47 11.86 5.77 -15.69
N PHE A 48 10.87 5.89 -16.58
CA PHE A 48 10.30 4.72 -17.27
C PHE A 48 11.29 4.09 -18.26
N ASN A 49 11.26 2.77 -18.36
CA ASN A 49 12.05 2.04 -19.34
C ASN A 49 11.36 2.04 -20.72
N TYR A 50 11.83 2.91 -21.61
CA TYR A 50 11.28 3.06 -22.97
C TYR A 50 11.58 1.89 -23.92
N ASP A 51 12.40 0.91 -23.52
CA ASP A 51 12.60 -0.31 -24.31
C ASP A 51 11.36 -1.22 -24.33
N ILE A 52 10.37 -0.95 -23.47
CA ILE A 52 9.12 -1.71 -23.41
C ILE A 52 8.18 -1.32 -24.56
N PRO A 53 7.65 -2.29 -25.33
CA PRO A 53 6.64 -2.02 -26.34
C PRO A 53 5.41 -1.29 -25.77
N GLY A 54 5.04 -0.16 -26.38
CA GLY A 54 3.90 0.63 -25.94
C GLY A 54 4.15 1.51 -24.71
N ALA A 55 5.43 1.81 -24.39
CA ALA A 55 5.85 2.66 -23.27
C ALA A 55 4.94 3.89 -23.03
N ASP A 56 4.70 4.72 -24.05
CA ASP A 56 3.89 5.93 -23.93
C ASP A 56 2.45 5.65 -23.45
N SER A 57 1.86 4.53 -23.91
CA SER A 57 0.52 4.12 -23.48
C SER A 57 0.53 3.65 -22.03
N VAL A 58 1.56 2.90 -21.63
CA VAL A 58 1.75 2.45 -20.24
C VAL A 58 1.93 3.63 -19.30
N ILE A 59 2.76 4.61 -19.68
CA ILE A 59 2.97 5.85 -18.92
C ILE A 59 1.65 6.60 -18.76
N SER A 60 0.87 6.77 -19.83
CA SER A 60 -0.43 7.46 -19.74
C SER A 60 -1.43 6.75 -18.82
N MET A 61 -1.45 5.41 -18.83
CA MET A 61 -2.30 4.63 -17.93
C MET A 61 -1.83 4.73 -16.47
N ALA A 62 -0.51 4.64 -16.24
CA ALA A 62 0.10 4.77 -14.93
C ALA A 62 -0.16 6.17 -14.33
N ASP A 63 0.06 7.24 -15.10
CA ASP A 63 -0.23 8.62 -14.67
C ASP A 63 -1.70 8.79 -14.25
N THR A 64 -2.64 8.24 -15.03
CA THR A 64 -4.06 8.25 -14.66
C THR A 64 -4.32 7.53 -13.33
N LEU A 65 -3.76 6.33 -13.17
CA LEU A 65 -3.92 5.52 -11.96
C LEU A 65 -3.33 6.21 -10.72
N PHE A 66 -2.13 6.78 -10.86
CA PHE A 66 -1.42 7.41 -9.75
C PHE A 66 -2.08 8.71 -9.31
N ASN A 67 -2.60 9.49 -10.25
CA ASN A 67 -3.42 10.66 -9.95
C ASN A 67 -4.71 10.28 -9.21
N ASN A 68 -5.38 9.20 -9.60
CA ASN A 68 -6.57 8.72 -8.88
C ASN A 68 -6.22 8.29 -7.45
N ASN A 69 -5.11 7.58 -7.24
CA ASN A 69 -4.67 7.19 -5.91
C ASN A 69 -4.32 8.42 -5.04
N MET A 70 -3.70 9.44 -5.64
CA MET A 70 -3.42 10.70 -4.96
C MET A 70 -4.70 11.44 -4.55
N GLN A 71 -5.73 11.44 -5.42
CA GLN A 71 -7.04 11.98 -5.07
C GLN A 71 -7.66 11.24 -3.88
N LEU A 72 -7.59 9.91 -3.84
CA LEU A 72 -8.08 9.13 -2.70
C LEU A 72 -7.34 9.45 -1.40
N ILE A 73 -6.03 9.70 -1.47
CA ILE A 73 -5.24 10.16 -0.31
C ILE A 73 -5.74 11.52 0.17
N ASN A 74 -5.92 12.48 -0.75
CA ASN A 74 -6.39 13.83 -0.42
C ASN A 74 -7.82 13.87 0.11
N ASP A 75 -8.66 12.94 -0.34
CA ASP A 75 -10.03 12.74 0.12
C ASP A 75 -10.12 12.00 1.47
N GLU A 76 -8.99 11.65 2.09
CA GLU A 76 -8.91 10.82 3.31
C GLU A 76 -9.55 9.43 3.14
N LYS A 77 -9.61 8.94 1.89
CA LYS A 77 -10.17 7.64 1.50
C LYS A 77 -9.09 6.60 1.24
N PHE A 78 -7.83 6.90 1.51
CA PHE A 78 -6.73 5.95 1.38
C PHE A 78 -5.79 6.06 2.59
N ILE A 79 -5.76 5.00 3.42
CA ILE A 79 -4.81 4.85 4.53
C ILE A 79 -3.73 3.84 4.14
N ILE A 80 -2.47 4.21 4.38
CA ILE A 80 -1.29 3.42 4.01
C ILE A 80 -0.47 3.18 5.28
N TYR A 81 -0.31 1.91 5.64
CA TYR A 81 0.54 1.46 6.74
C TYR A 81 1.85 0.90 6.20
N PHE A 82 2.96 1.38 6.73
CA PHE A 82 4.29 0.93 6.32
C PHE A 82 5.30 0.94 7.45
N THR A 83 6.50 0.42 7.23
CA THR A 83 7.56 0.36 8.24
C THR A 83 8.73 1.27 7.89
N GLU A 84 9.41 1.78 8.92
CA GLU A 84 10.66 2.52 8.74
C GLU A 84 11.72 1.66 8.05
N TYR A 85 11.80 0.38 8.41
CA TYR A 85 12.74 -0.58 7.84
C TYR A 85 12.52 -0.80 6.34
N GLY A 86 11.27 -0.91 5.88
CA GLY A 86 10.95 -1.12 4.46
C GLY A 86 11.40 0.04 3.55
N MET A 87 11.62 1.24 4.09
CA MET A 87 12.16 2.36 3.32
C MET A 87 13.65 2.22 3.00
N THR A 88 14.38 1.33 3.68
CA THR A 88 15.85 1.22 3.58
C THR A 88 16.33 1.04 2.14
N ARG A 89 15.69 0.14 1.39
CA ARG A 89 16.08 -0.16 0.01
C ARG A 89 15.83 1.02 -0.93
N PHE A 90 14.68 1.69 -0.78
CA PHE A 90 14.38 2.91 -1.51
C PHE A 90 15.44 3.99 -1.25
N LEU A 91 15.82 4.20 0.02
CA LEU A 91 16.84 5.19 0.38
C LEU A 91 18.22 4.85 -0.18
N GLN A 92 18.59 3.57 -0.23
CA GLN A 92 19.90 3.13 -0.69
C GLN A 92 19.99 3.12 -2.22
N GLU A 93 19.06 2.43 -2.86
CA GLU A 93 19.14 2.05 -4.27
C GLU A 93 18.26 2.92 -5.17
N GLY A 94 17.26 3.63 -4.64
CA GLY A 94 16.24 4.29 -5.46
C GLY A 94 15.24 3.32 -6.09
N LEU A 95 15.17 2.10 -5.57
CA LEU A 95 14.26 1.04 -6.00
C LEU A 95 13.09 0.88 -5.03
N PHE A 96 11.94 0.54 -5.58
CA PHE A 96 10.69 0.28 -4.89
C PHE A 96 10.01 -0.96 -5.48
N GLU A 97 9.28 -1.71 -4.66
CA GLU A 97 8.84 -3.07 -4.99
C GLU A 97 7.45 -3.12 -5.63
N GLU A 98 6.71 -2.01 -5.63
CA GLU A 98 5.37 -1.96 -6.21
C GLU A 98 5.35 -2.11 -7.73
N ILE A 99 6.47 -1.82 -8.41
CA ILE A 99 6.65 -2.01 -9.85
C ILE A 99 7.86 -2.91 -10.09
N PRO A 100 7.79 -3.90 -11.00
CA PRO A 100 8.96 -4.67 -11.39
C PRO A 100 10.05 -3.78 -12.01
N GLN A 101 11.31 -4.02 -11.65
CA GLN A 101 12.46 -3.22 -12.10
C GLN A 101 12.65 -3.19 -13.62
N THR A 102 12.02 -4.09 -14.36
CA THR A 102 12.03 -4.04 -15.83
C THR A 102 11.36 -2.79 -16.39
N PHE A 103 10.43 -2.17 -15.64
CA PHE A 103 9.63 -1.03 -16.10
C PHE A 103 10.25 0.34 -15.82
N TYR A 104 11.28 0.43 -14.99
CA TYR A 104 11.83 1.73 -14.59
C TYR A 104 13.31 1.67 -14.19
N HIS A 105 13.96 2.83 -14.21
CA HIS A 105 15.31 3.04 -13.75
C HIS A 105 15.30 3.56 -12.30
N PRO A 106 16.28 3.17 -11.46
CA PRO A 106 16.32 3.59 -10.07
C PRO A 106 16.31 5.12 -9.91
N LEU A 107 15.57 5.61 -8.92
CA LEU A 107 15.45 7.04 -8.66
C LEU A 107 16.78 7.64 -8.16
N ASN A 108 17.16 8.78 -8.72
CA ASN A 108 18.28 9.56 -8.23
C ASN A 108 17.98 10.20 -6.86
N ILE A 109 19.00 10.75 -6.21
CA ILE A 109 18.88 11.31 -4.85
C ILE A 109 17.84 12.45 -4.80
N ALA A 110 17.83 13.34 -5.79
CA ALA A 110 16.90 14.47 -5.82
C ALA A 110 15.44 14.02 -5.96
N GLN A 111 15.17 13.03 -6.81
CA GLN A 111 13.85 12.42 -6.99
C GLN A 111 13.39 11.71 -5.70
N ARG A 112 14.29 10.97 -5.04
CA ARG A 112 14.00 10.33 -3.75
C ARG A 112 13.61 11.35 -2.69
N ILE A 113 14.38 12.44 -2.54
CA ILE A 113 14.08 13.52 -1.59
C ILE A 113 12.72 14.17 -1.89
N ARG A 114 12.40 14.40 -3.18
CA ARG A 114 11.08 14.92 -3.57
C ARG A 114 9.95 14.02 -3.07
N ILE A 115 10.03 12.72 -3.31
CA ILE A 115 9.02 11.75 -2.86
C ILE A 115 8.93 11.72 -1.33
N LEU A 116 10.06 11.71 -0.62
CA LEU A 116 10.07 11.70 0.85
C LEU A 116 9.40 12.96 1.43
N ARG A 117 9.58 14.13 0.80
CA ARG A 117 8.87 15.35 1.24
C ARG A 117 7.35 15.22 1.10
N GLU A 118 6.89 14.57 0.04
CA GLU A 118 5.44 14.30 -0.13
C GLU A 118 4.95 13.24 0.87
N ILE A 119 5.71 12.18 1.13
CA ILE A 119 5.39 11.19 2.19
C ILE A 119 5.34 11.86 3.57
N ALA A 120 6.26 12.78 3.88
CA ALA A 120 6.27 13.51 5.15
C ALA A 120 4.97 14.28 5.36
N GLN A 121 4.48 14.97 4.33
CA GLN A 121 3.19 15.66 4.37
C GLN A 121 2.01 14.68 4.56
N CYS A 122 2.02 13.54 3.89
CA CYS A 122 0.99 12.52 4.08
C CYS A 122 1.04 11.87 5.47
N CYS A 123 2.24 11.74 6.07
CA CYS A 123 2.39 11.31 7.47
C CYS A 123 1.79 12.33 8.42
N HIS A 124 2.07 13.62 8.20
CA HIS A 124 1.48 14.72 8.97
C HIS A 124 -0.06 14.74 8.89
N ASN A 125 -0.61 14.45 7.72
CA ASN A 125 -2.07 14.39 7.52
C ASN A 125 -2.69 13.06 7.99
N GLY A 126 -1.89 12.08 8.40
CA GLY A 126 -2.35 10.79 8.95
C GLY A 126 -2.80 9.75 7.93
N SER A 127 -2.68 10.03 6.62
CA SER A 127 -2.97 9.07 5.55
C SER A 127 -1.85 8.05 5.37
N TYR A 128 -0.61 8.40 5.74
CA TYR A 128 0.54 7.50 5.80
C TYR A 128 0.93 7.28 7.25
N ARG A 129 1.03 6.02 7.68
CA ARG A 129 1.25 5.64 9.08
C ARG A 129 2.43 4.69 9.19
N ILE A 130 3.46 5.13 9.92
CA ILE A 130 4.65 4.32 10.18
C ILE A 130 4.40 3.42 11.38
N LEU A 131 4.51 2.10 11.18
CA LEU A 131 4.24 1.09 12.18
C LEU A 131 5.37 1.01 13.23
N LYS A 132 4.97 0.89 14.49
CA LYS A 132 5.79 0.60 15.69
C LYS A 132 5.73 -0.88 16.02
N LYS A 133 6.54 -1.31 17.00
CA LYS A 133 6.46 -2.66 17.57
C LYS A 133 5.03 -2.92 18.07
N PRO A 134 4.47 -4.12 17.82
CA PRO A 134 5.12 -5.31 17.24
C PRO A 134 5.07 -5.37 15.70
N LEU A 135 4.47 -4.39 15.02
CA LEU A 135 4.24 -4.38 13.56
C LEU A 135 5.33 -3.65 12.75
N ASN A 136 6.41 -3.21 13.39
CA ASN A 136 7.52 -2.50 12.74
C ASN A 136 8.38 -3.39 11.83
N HIS A 137 8.08 -4.68 11.76
CA HIS A 137 8.73 -5.63 10.85
C HIS A 137 7.67 -6.50 10.19
N LEU A 138 7.24 -6.07 9.01
CA LEU A 138 6.40 -6.86 8.12
C LEU A 138 7.31 -7.71 7.23
N SER A 139 6.81 -8.89 6.83
CA SER A 139 7.53 -9.72 5.86
C SER A 139 7.71 -8.94 4.56
N GLU A 140 8.96 -8.79 4.09
CA GLU A 140 9.32 -8.11 2.82
C GLU A 140 8.54 -8.68 1.62
N ASN A 141 8.12 -9.94 1.73
CA ASN A 141 7.42 -10.65 0.69
C ASN A 141 5.91 -10.41 0.71
N LEU A 142 5.30 -9.88 1.78
CA LEU A 142 3.84 -9.81 1.93
C LEU A 142 3.33 -8.37 1.85
N ARG A 143 2.39 -8.11 0.93
CA ARG A 143 1.67 -6.84 0.84
C ARG A 143 0.18 -7.11 0.82
N MET A 144 -0.58 -6.31 1.55
CA MET A 144 -2.03 -6.39 1.60
C MET A 144 -2.64 -5.08 1.14
N CYS A 145 -3.62 -5.15 0.24
CA CYS A 145 -4.43 -4.02 -0.18
C CYS A 145 -5.91 -4.39 -0.11
N LEU A 146 -6.66 -3.66 0.71
CA LEU A 146 -8.09 -3.80 0.86
C LEU A 146 -8.80 -2.69 0.07
N CYS A 147 -9.48 -3.07 -0.99
CA CYS A 147 -10.20 -2.16 -1.89
C CYS A 147 -11.64 -2.64 -2.06
N GLY A 148 -12.56 -2.05 -1.28
CA GLY A 148 -13.97 -2.39 -1.34
C GLY A 148 -14.22 -3.86 -0.99
N ASN A 149 -14.81 -4.61 -1.94
CA ASN A 149 -15.16 -6.02 -1.74
C ASN A 149 -14.03 -6.99 -2.12
N THR A 150 -12.78 -6.54 -2.11
CA THR A 150 -11.63 -7.39 -2.43
C THR A 150 -10.42 -6.98 -1.59
N CYS A 151 -9.79 -7.97 -0.97
CA CYS A 151 -8.47 -7.83 -0.36
C CYS A 151 -7.48 -8.61 -1.22
N SER A 152 -6.51 -7.92 -1.80
CA SER A 152 -5.40 -8.54 -2.50
C SER A 152 -4.23 -8.74 -1.54
N LEU A 153 -3.69 -9.96 -1.55
CA LEU A 153 -2.45 -10.31 -0.87
C LEU A 153 -1.44 -10.69 -1.94
N THR A 154 -0.37 -9.92 -2.08
CA THR A 154 0.75 -10.29 -2.92
C THR A 154 1.85 -10.89 -2.07
N TYR A 155 2.37 -12.03 -2.52
CA TYR A 155 3.46 -12.76 -1.87
C TYR A 155 4.56 -13.08 -2.88
N GLN A 156 5.80 -12.72 -2.61
CA GLN A 156 6.94 -13.21 -3.39
C GLN A 156 7.49 -14.49 -2.77
N THR A 157 7.58 -15.56 -3.57
CA THR A 157 8.15 -16.84 -3.13
C THR A 157 9.67 -16.76 -3.01
N ASN A 158 10.28 -17.73 -2.33
CA ASN A 158 11.74 -17.85 -2.24
C ASN A 158 12.42 -18.11 -3.61
N SER A 159 11.65 -18.56 -4.62
CA SER A 159 12.11 -18.69 -6.01
C SER A 159 12.01 -17.39 -6.81
N GLY A 160 11.46 -16.33 -6.23
CA GLY A 160 11.25 -15.03 -6.88
C GLY A 160 9.92 -14.90 -7.60
N ASP A 161 9.05 -15.91 -7.56
CA ASP A 161 7.74 -15.88 -8.21
C ASP A 161 6.77 -14.97 -7.42
N HIS A 162 6.00 -14.14 -8.12
CA HIS A 162 4.96 -13.33 -7.50
C HIS A 162 3.62 -14.08 -7.52
N MET A 163 3.08 -14.36 -6.33
CA MET A 163 1.74 -14.88 -6.14
C MET A 163 0.80 -13.75 -5.74
N CYS A 164 -0.44 -13.77 -6.26
CA CYS A 164 -1.49 -12.85 -5.85
C CYS A 164 -2.72 -13.65 -5.43
N PHE A 165 -3.18 -13.44 -4.21
CA PHE A 165 -4.41 -14.03 -3.68
C PHE A 165 -5.45 -12.93 -3.55
N ALA A 166 -6.63 -13.16 -4.13
CA ALA A 166 -7.78 -12.30 -3.93
C ALA A 166 -8.72 -12.96 -2.91
N ILE A 167 -8.92 -12.30 -1.78
CA ILE A 167 -9.92 -12.66 -0.80
C ILE A 167 -11.16 -11.83 -1.09
N THR A 168 -12.29 -12.49 -1.28
CA THR A 168 -13.59 -11.85 -1.57
C THR A 168 -14.68 -12.29 -0.59
N GLU A 169 -14.34 -13.08 0.43
CA GLU A 169 -15.31 -13.55 1.43
C GLU A 169 -15.68 -12.36 2.34
N PRO A 170 -16.96 -11.94 2.39
CA PRO A 170 -17.36 -10.68 3.04
C PRO A 170 -17.02 -10.58 4.52
N PHE A 171 -17.11 -11.68 5.28
CA PHE A 171 -16.84 -11.65 6.71
C PHE A 171 -15.35 -11.49 7.01
N ILE A 172 -14.48 -12.18 6.26
CA ILE A 172 -13.02 -11.97 6.34
C ILE A 172 -12.66 -10.54 5.94
N LEU A 173 -13.27 -10.01 4.88
CA LEU A 173 -13.05 -8.62 4.47
C LEU A 173 -13.46 -7.63 5.54
N GLN A 174 -14.59 -7.85 6.21
CA GLN A 174 -15.04 -7.03 7.33
C GLN A 174 -14.02 -7.04 8.48
N ILE A 175 -13.46 -8.21 8.83
CA ILE A 175 -12.42 -8.33 9.86
C ILE A 175 -11.19 -7.50 9.48
N PHE A 176 -10.73 -7.59 8.23
CA PHE A 176 -9.59 -6.78 7.78
C PHE A 176 -9.89 -5.28 7.76
N GLN A 177 -11.09 -4.90 7.32
CA GLN A 177 -11.53 -3.50 7.34
C GLN A 177 -11.54 -2.96 8.77
N GLU A 178 -12.14 -3.70 9.70
CA GLU A 178 -12.22 -3.31 11.11
C GLU A 178 -10.83 -3.20 11.73
N PHE A 179 -9.93 -4.15 11.46
CA PHE A 179 -8.55 -4.11 11.92
C PHE A 179 -7.78 -2.91 11.38
N LEU A 180 -7.85 -2.62 10.08
CA LEU A 180 -7.10 -1.52 9.45
C LEU A 180 -7.69 -0.14 9.77
N THR A 181 -9.00 -0.03 9.95
CA THR A 181 -9.66 1.25 10.25
C THR A 181 -9.54 1.62 11.72
N ASN A 182 -9.57 0.61 12.61
CA ASN A 182 -9.52 0.78 14.07
C ASN A 182 -8.23 0.23 14.67
N MET A 183 -7.13 0.28 13.91
CA MET A 183 -5.82 -0.14 14.39
C MET A 183 -5.43 0.66 15.64
N ASP A 184 -4.90 -0.01 16.66
CA ASP A 184 -4.48 0.62 17.91
C ASP A 184 -3.50 1.78 17.61
N PRO A 185 -3.79 3.03 18.01
CA PRO A 185 -2.89 4.15 17.78
C PRO A 185 -1.49 3.99 18.37
N ASP A 186 -1.32 3.13 19.39
CA ASP A 186 -0.02 2.87 20.00
C ASP A 186 0.89 1.99 19.12
N VAL A 187 0.34 1.30 18.11
CA VAL A 187 1.13 0.48 17.17
C VAL A 187 1.64 1.26 15.95
N TYR A 188 1.46 2.58 15.89
CA TYR A 188 2.09 3.44 14.88
C TYR A 188 2.54 4.80 15.46
N TYR A 189 3.41 5.50 14.73
CA TYR A 189 3.89 6.82 15.12
C TYR A 189 2.81 7.88 15.01
N LYS A 190 2.79 8.82 15.96
CA LYS A 190 1.93 10.01 15.83
C LYS A 190 2.36 10.81 14.60
N PRO A 191 1.46 11.60 13.98
CA PRO A 191 1.76 12.32 12.76
C PRO A 191 3.07 13.13 12.80
N GLU A 192 3.34 13.85 13.90
CA GLU A 192 4.54 14.67 14.06
C GLU A 192 5.81 13.82 14.21
N GLU A 193 5.70 12.68 14.92
CA GLU A 193 6.81 11.72 15.06
C GLU A 193 7.13 11.05 13.72
N ALA A 194 6.09 10.68 12.97
CA ALA A 194 6.21 10.04 11.66
C ALA A 194 6.85 10.99 10.64
N GLU A 195 6.41 12.25 10.61
CA GLU A 195 7.02 13.30 9.79
C GLU A 195 8.50 13.48 10.11
N GLN A 196 8.89 13.53 11.39
CA GLN A 196 10.28 13.62 11.82
C GLN A 196 11.12 12.40 11.39
N ILE A 197 10.55 11.19 11.40
CA ILE A 197 11.23 9.99 10.87
C ILE A 197 11.61 10.22 9.41
N ILE A 198 10.68 10.71 8.57
CA ILE A 198 10.93 10.92 7.15
C ILE A 198 11.95 12.05 6.92
N TYR A 199 11.92 13.14 7.69
CA TYR A 199 12.94 14.19 7.57
C TYR A 199 14.35 13.69 7.89
N ARG A 200 14.51 12.81 8.89
CA ARG A 200 15.81 12.17 9.16
C ARG A 200 16.30 11.33 7.98
N MET A 201 15.40 10.68 7.23
CA MET A 201 15.76 9.97 6.00
C MET A 201 16.20 10.93 4.89
N ILE A 202 15.57 12.10 4.79
CA ILE A 202 15.96 13.16 3.84
C ILE A 202 17.37 13.68 4.17
N GLU A 203 17.65 14.00 5.43
CA GLU A 203 18.96 14.47 5.89
C GLU A 203 20.08 13.46 5.57
N GLN A 204 19.81 12.15 5.69
CA GLN A 204 20.75 11.09 5.32
C GLN A 204 21.06 11.07 3.81
N LEU A 205 20.09 11.43 2.97
CA LEU A 205 20.29 11.51 1.52
C LEU A 205 21.03 12.79 1.12
N GLU A 206 20.76 13.91 1.77
CA GLU A 206 21.42 15.19 1.50
C GLU A 206 22.91 15.18 1.90
N ALA A 207 23.31 14.28 2.79
CA ALA A 207 24.70 14.09 3.19
C ALA A 207 25.56 13.24 2.23
N LYS A 208 24.99 12.71 1.13
CA LYS A 208 25.67 11.90 0.12
C LYS A 208 26.05 12.71 -1.11
#